data_AF-A0A9D8X206-F1
#
_entry.id   AF-A0A9D8X206-F1
#
_cell.length_a   1.000
_cell.length_b   1.000
_cell.length_c   1.000
_cell.angle_alpha   90.00
_cell.angle_beta   90.00
_cell.angle_gamma   90.00
#
_symmetry.space_group_name_H-M   'P 1'
#
loop_
_entity.id
_entity.type
_entity.pdbx_description
1 polymer ?
#
loop_
_entity_poly.entity_id
_entity_poly.type
_entity_poly.pdbx_seq_one_letter_code
_entity_poly.pdbx_strand_id
1 'polypeptide(L)' 'MVKAETTIIVGKKTYHAGQTVTGLSEIDKKWMKKAGYITETAGRKDDDSTKLQQTEKEKE' A
#
# COMPACT_ATOMS: atom_id res chain seq x y z
N MET A 1 -9.20 -7.85 3.81
CA MET A 1 -8.68 -6.65 4.52
C MET A 1 -7.51 -6.12 3.73
N VAL A 2 -7.39 -4.81 3.49
CA VAL A 2 -6.28 -4.24 2.71
C VAL A 2 -5.22 -3.70 3.66
N LYS A 3 -3.97 -4.09 3.47
CA LYS A 3 -2.83 -3.55 4.21
C LYS A 3 -1.92 -2.77 3.28
N ALA A 4 -1.37 -1.66 3.76
CA ALA A 4 -0.32 -0.95 3.05
C ALA A 4 0.99 -1.73 3.17
N GLU A 5 1.72 -1.88 2.08
CA GLU A 5 3.08 -2.46 2.09
C GLU A 5 4.14 -1.39 2.29
N THR A 6 3.82 -0.15 1.93
CA THR A 6 4.68 1.02 2.07
C THR A 6 3.88 2.23 2.56
N THR A 7 4.56 3.34 2.84
CA THR A 7 3.89 4.57 3.24
C THR A 7 3.10 5.14 2.05
N ILE A 8 1.77 5.19 2.17
CA ILE A 8 0.89 5.76 1.16
C ILE A 8 -0.03 6.82 1.76
N ILE A 9 -0.42 7.79 0.94
CA ILE A 9 -1.33 8.85 1.32
C ILE A 9 -2.64 8.65 0.58
N VAL A 10 -3.72 8.42 1.32
CA VAL A 10 -5.07 8.25 0.77
C VAL A 10 -5.93 9.42 1.26
N GLY A 11 -6.20 10.36 0.35
CA GLY A 11 -6.90 11.60 0.68
C GLY A 11 -6.09 12.45 1.68
N LYS A 12 -6.60 12.56 2.92
CA LYS A 12 -5.96 13.32 4.02
C LYS A 12 -5.30 12.42 5.08
N LYS A 13 -5.23 11.11 4.83
CA LYS A 13 -4.68 10.13 5.77
C LYS A 13 -3.44 9.46 5.20
N THR A 14 -2.40 9.38 6.02
CA THR A 14 -1.18 8.64 5.71
C THR A 14 -1.24 7.28 6.39
N TYR A 15 -1.04 6.23 5.60
CA TYR A 15 -0.96 4.85 6.06
C TYR A 15 0.48 4.38 5.91
N HIS A 16 1.04 3.83 6.98
CA HIS A 16 2.38 3.24 6.95
C HIS A 16 2.31 1.75 6.62
N ALA A 17 3.45 1.18 6.23
CA ALA A 17 3.59 -0.26 6.02
C ALA A 17 3.00 -1.08 7.18
N GLY A 18 2.20 -2.09 6.85
CA GLY A 18 1.49 -2.95 7.78
C GLY A 18 0.17 -2.39 8.31
N GLN A 19 -0.14 -1.09 8.12
CA GLN A 19 -1.41 -0.52 8.54
C GLN A 19 -2.55 -0.95 7.61
N THR A 20 -3.73 -1.13 8.21
CA THR A 20 -4.96 -1.42 7.47
C THR A 20 -5.44 -0.16 6.77
N VAL A 21 -5.49 -0.20 5.44
CA VAL A 21 -6.00 0.91 4.63
C VAL A 21 -7.50 0.78 4.51
N THR A 22 -8.21 1.85 4.88
CA THR A 22 -9.68 1.91 4.81
C THR A 22 -10.09 3.10 3.94
N GLY A 23 -11.24 2.99 3.26
CA GLY A 23 -11.79 4.06 2.43
C GLY A 23 -11.21 4.18 1.01
N LEU A 24 -10.54 3.13 0.50
CA LEU A 24 -10.18 3.06 -0.93
C LEU A 24 -11.39 2.60 -1.77
N SER A 25 -11.63 3.26 -2.90
CA SER A 25 -12.57 2.77 -3.92
C SER A 25 -12.01 1.51 -4.60
N GLU A 26 -12.87 0.74 -5.23
CA GLU A 26 -12.47 -0.51 -5.92
C GLU A 26 -11.44 -0.27 -7.03
N ILE A 27 -11.55 0.88 -7.72
CA ILE A 27 -10.61 1.31 -8.75
C ILE A 27 -9.23 1.55 -8.12
N ASP A 28 -9.16 2.38 -7.07
CA ASP A 28 -7.93 2.67 -6.35
C ASP A 28 -7.31 1.41 -5.76
N LYS A 29 -8.12 0.50 -5.19
CA LYS A 29 -7.64 -0.79 -4.72
C LYS A 29 -6.95 -1.58 -5.82
N LYS A 30 -7.54 -1.63 -7.02
CA LYS A 30 -6.98 -2.38 -8.15
C LYS A 30 -5.69 -1.75 -8.67
N TRP A 31 -5.64 -0.42 -8.76
CA TRP A 31 -4.44 0.32 -9.14
C TRP A 31 -3.31 0.17 -8.14
N MET A 32 -3.59 0.38 -6.85
CA MET A 32 -2.59 0.30 -5.78
C MET A 32 -2.09 -1.13 -5.56
N LYS A 33 -2.97 -2.15 -5.69
CA LYS A 33 -2.58 -3.56 -5.65
C LYS A 33 -1.68 -3.92 -6.83
N LYS A 34 -2.03 -3.49 -8.05
CA LYS A 34 -1.22 -3.73 -9.25
C LYS A 34 0.14 -3.04 -9.19
N ALA A 35 0.22 -1.91 -8.51
CA ALA A 35 1.46 -1.17 -8.32
C ALA A 35 2.29 -1.61 -7.11
N GLY A 36 1.82 -2.58 -6.31
CA GLY A 36 2.55 -3.09 -5.13
C GLY A 36 2.53 -2.17 -3.91
N TYR A 37 1.59 -1.23 -3.84
CA TYR A 37 1.45 -0.32 -2.69
C TYR A 37 0.64 -0.93 -1.54
N ILE A 38 -0.30 -1.81 -1.87
CA ILE A 38 -1.19 -2.47 -0.92
C ILE A 38 -1.32 -3.96 -1.22
N THR A 39 -1.46 -4.76 -0.16
CA THR A 39 -1.83 -6.17 -0.25
C THR A 39 -3.26 -6.37 0.21
N GLU A 40 -4.01 -7.18 -0.53
CA GLU A 40 -5.29 -7.69 -0.07
C GLU A 40 -5.07 -8.96 0.75
N THR A 41 -5.10 -8.83 2.07
CA THR A 41 -5.14 -9.98 2.98
C THR A 41 -6.56 -10.54 3.00
N ALA A 42 -6.90 -11.33 1.98
CA ALA A 42 -7.90 -12.39 2.06
C ALA A 42 -7.11 -13.67 2.36
N GLY A 43 -7.53 -14.47 3.34
CA GLY A 43 -6.76 -15.64 3.76
C GLY A 43 -6.36 -16.52 2.57
N ARG A 44 -5.05 -16.78 2.45
CA ARG A 44 -4.31 -17.65 1.52
C ARG A 44 -3.71 -17.05 0.24
N LYS A 45 -2.36 -17.07 0.30
CA LYS A 45 -1.40 -17.72 -0.61
C LYS A 45 -0.82 -16.86 -1.73
N ASP A 46 0.50 -16.69 -1.63
CA ASP A 46 1.49 -16.22 -2.62
C ASP A 46 1.19 -14.91 -3.34
N ASP A 47 2.06 -13.91 -3.18
CA ASP A 47 3.06 -13.63 -4.23
C ASP A 47 4.13 -12.66 -3.72
N ASP A 48 5.37 -13.01 -4.02
CA ASP A 48 6.61 -12.28 -3.82
C ASP A 48 6.62 -10.93 -4.54
N SER A 49 6.94 -9.83 -3.87
CA SER A 49 7.38 -8.54 -4.47
C SER A 49 7.82 -7.56 -3.37
N THR A 50 9.02 -7.71 -2.82
CA THR A 50 10.19 -6.91 -3.23
C THR A 50 9.99 -5.38 -3.19
N LYS A 51 10.51 -4.78 -2.10
CA LYS A 51 11.38 -3.57 -2.11
C LYS A 51 10.77 -2.27 -2.68
N LEU A 52 10.14 -1.47 -1.83
CA LEU A 52 10.04 -0.01 -1.99
C LEU A 52 10.42 0.71 -0.69
N GLN A 53 11.68 0.55 -0.29
CA GLN A 53 12.41 1.58 0.44
C GLN A 53 12.94 2.57 -0.60
N GLN A 54 12.22 3.65 -0.85
CA GLN A 54 12.88 4.88 -1.27
C GLN A 54 12.16 6.04 -0.62
N THR A 55 12.63 6.32 0.59
CA THR A 55 12.39 7.55 1.32
C THR A 55 12.85 8.69 0.43
N GLU A 56 11.90 9.43 -0.13
CA GLU A 56 12.13 10.79 -0.61
C GLU A 56 12.63 11.61 0.58
N LYS A 57 13.95 11.80 0.64
CA LYS A 57 14.59 12.83 1.45
C LYS A 57 15.71 13.44 0.62
N GLU A 58 15.31 14.12 -0.43
CA GLU A 58 16.10 15.18 -1.06
C GLU A 58 15.53 16.52 -0.56
N LYS A 59 16.42 17.50 -0.37
CA LYS A 59 16.32 18.75 0.42
C LYS A 59 16.76 18.55 1.87
N GLU A 60 17.91 19.06 2.30
CA GLU A 60 18.62 20.30 1.97
C GLU A 60 20.12 20.16 2.30
#